data_AF-A0A6M1ZWN9-F1
#
_entry.id   AF-A0A6M1ZWN9-F1
#
_cell.length_a   1.000
_cell.length_b   1.000
_cell.length_c   1.000
_cell.angle_alpha   90.00
_cell.angle_beta   90.00
_cell.angle_gamma   90.00
#
_symmetry.space_group_name_H-M   'P 1'
#
loop_
_entity.id
_entity.type
_entity.pdbx_description
1 polymer ?
#
loop_
_entity_poly.entity_id
_entity_poly.type
_entity_poly.pdbx_seq_one_letter_code
_entity_poly.pdbx_strand_id
1 'polypeptide(L)'
;MKKLSFFSLFIILSTLVSCNSKAGTGAIVGGAVGAGAGYAIGGGTGALIGTGVGAASGAAIGASLDDQDRKIMNKTSPRTVERMDKGEPLTVGDIIKLSQGGINDDTIIQYVSDTRTTYNLTQAQINRMQEAGVSQRVINYMVDTGK
;
A
#
# COMPACT_ATOMS: atom_id res chain seq x y z
N MET A 1 11.94 32.98 57.93
CA MET A 1 11.45 31.57 57.92
C MET A 1 9.92 31.64 57.91
N LYS A 2 9.22 31.44 56.80
CA LYS A 2 8.80 30.12 56.29
C LYS A 2 8.44 30.26 54.80
N LYS A 3 9.32 29.78 53.91
CA LYS A 3 9.11 29.66 52.47
C LYS A 3 9.03 28.18 52.14
N LEU A 4 7.88 27.55 52.36
CA LEU A 4 7.74 26.10 52.10
C LEU A 4 6.27 25.63 51.97
N SER A 5 5.44 26.35 51.21
CA SER A 5 4.05 25.92 50.94
C SER A 5 3.51 26.45 49.61
N PHE A 6 4.34 26.50 48.57
CA PHE A 6 3.91 26.95 47.23
C PHE A 6 4.26 25.97 46.11
N PHE A 7 5.00 24.89 46.39
CA PHE A 7 5.49 23.96 45.37
C PHE A 7 4.74 22.61 45.32
N SER A 8 3.86 22.33 46.29
CA SER A 8 3.20 21.03 46.41
C SER A 8 1.75 20.98 45.91
N LEU A 9 1.16 22.11 45.50
CA LEU A 9 -0.25 22.18 45.08
C LEU A 9 -0.44 22.17 43.55
N PHE A 10 0.62 21.95 42.76
CA PHE A 10 0.56 21.97 41.30
C PHE A 10 0.47 20.57 40.64
N ILE A 11 0.51 19.49 41.43
CA ILE A 11 0.71 18.13 40.89
C ILE A 11 -0.53 17.22 40.93
N ILE A 12 -1.67 17.66 41.46
CA ILE A 12 -2.77 16.72 41.80
C ILE A 12 -4.15 17.08 41.20
N LEU A 13 -4.32 18.13 40.36
CA LEU A 13 -5.68 18.59 40.01
C LEU A 13 -6.06 18.75 38.52
N SER A 14 -5.47 18.06 37.54
CA SER A 14 -6.05 18.10 36.16
C SER A 14 -5.82 16.84 35.32
N THR A 15 -6.20 15.69 35.87
CA THR A 15 -6.60 14.48 35.11
C THR A 15 -7.96 14.67 34.39
N LEU A 16 -8.18 15.84 33.79
CA LEU A 16 -9.38 16.17 33.02
C LEU A 16 -8.98 16.84 31.70
N VAL A 17 -8.12 16.19 30.91
CA VAL A 17 -8.12 16.38 29.45
C VAL A 17 -9.29 15.55 28.91
N SER A 18 -10.49 16.09 29.12
CA SER A 18 -11.70 15.66 28.43
C SER A 18 -12.06 16.74 27.41
N CYS A 19 -11.80 16.40 26.15
CA CYS A 19 -12.51 16.82 24.95
C CYS A 19 -12.80 18.32 24.77
N ASN A 20 -11.89 19.08 24.14
CA ASN A 20 -12.31 20.02 23.07
C ASN A 20 -11.17 20.60 22.18
N SER A 21 -10.16 19.81 21.81
CA SER A 21 -9.22 20.22 20.74
C SER A 21 -9.11 19.12 19.69
N LYS A 22 -9.77 19.36 18.57
CA LYS A 22 -10.01 18.43 17.44
C LYS A 22 -8.77 18.25 16.56
N ALA A 23 -7.58 18.13 17.15
CA ALA A 23 -6.34 17.92 16.40
C ALA A 23 -5.18 17.32 17.24
N GLY A 24 -5.28 17.26 18.57
CA GLY A 24 -4.15 16.88 19.44
C GLY A 24 -4.12 15.44 19.93
N THR A 25 -5.28 14.82 20.20
CA THR A 25 -5.34 13.45 20.75
C THR A 25 -5.16 12.37 19.68
N GLY A 26 -5.32 12.72 18.40
CA GLY A 26 -5.19 11.78 17.29
C GLY A 26 -3.74 11.51 16.86
N ALA A 27 -2.80 12.44 17.04
CA ALA A 27 -1.49 12.38 16.40
C ALA A 27 -0.34 11.92 17.32
N ILE A 28 -0.47 12.02 18.64
CA ILE A 28 0.60 11.61 19.57
C ILE A 28 0.41 10.16 20.03
N VAL A 29 -0.84 9.69 20.16
CA VAL A 29 -1.16 8.26 20.07
C VAL A 29 -0.98 7.77 18.62
N GLY A 30 -1.22 8.65 17.64
CA GLY A 30 -1.10 8.44 16.20
C GLY A 30 0.31 8.43 15.60
N GLY A 31 1.37 8.72 16.37
CA GLY A 31 2.70 9.05 15.84
C GLY A 31 3.75 7.95 16.04
N ALA A 32 3.63 7.13 17.08
CA ALA A 32 4.17 5.77 17.08
C ALA A 32 3.25 4.81 16.29
N VAL A 33 1.97 5.18 16.21
CA VAL A 33 1.02 4.77 15.16
C VAL A 33 1.30 5.52 13.85
N GLY A 34 2.46 6.18 13.69
CA GLY A 34 2.89 6.85 12.46
C GLY A 34 3.35 5.88 11.37
N ALA A 35 3.41 4.58 11.68
CA ALA A 35 3.36 3.47 10.72
C ALA A 35 1.92 2.93 10.51
N GLY A 36 0.92 3.56 11.12
CA GLY A 36 -0.51 3.24 11.05
C GLY A 36 -1.40 4.47 10.78
N ALA A 37 -0.80 5.62 10.43
CA ALA A 37 -1.50 6.87 10.15
C ALA A 37 -1.90 7.00 8.66
N GLY A 38 -2.00 5.88 7.94
CA GLY A 38 -2.83 5.81 6.73
C GLY A 38 -4.34 5.91 7.03
N TYR A 39 -4.75 5.81 8.30
CA TYR A 39 -6.16 5.64 8.66
C TYR A 39 -6.99 6.93 8.84
N ALA A 40 -6.38 8.11 8.96
CA ALA A 40 -7.12 9.30 9.38
C ALA A 40 -7.24 10.42 8.34
N ILE A 41 -6.49 10.37 7.23
CA ILE A 41 -6.43 11.49 6.25
C ILE A 41 -6.85 11.09 4.83
N GLY A 42 -7.06 9.80 4.55
CA GLY A 42 -7.50 9.33 3.25
C GLY A 42 -8.98 8.96 3.25
N GLY A 43 -9.81 9.69 2.50
CA GLY A 43 -11.06 9.16 1.94
C GLY A 43 -10.80 8.07 0.89
N GLY A 44 -9.86 7.16 1.16
CA GLY A 44 -9.15 6.34 0.20
C GLY A 44 -8.66 5.04 0.84
N THR A 45 -8.68 3.97 0.06
CA THR A 45 -8.68 2.56 0.46
C THR A 45 -7.26 2.06 0.76
N GLY A 46 -6.54 2.69 1.69
CA GLY A 46 -5.10 2.44 1.88
C GLY A 46 -4.63 1.92 3.25
N ALA A 47 -5.52 1.71 4.22
CA ALA A 47 -5.10 1.71 5.63
C ALA A 47 -5.01 0.35 6.36
N LEU A 48 -5.27 -0.79 5.74
CA LEU A 48 -5.42 -2.04 6.50
C LEU A 48 -4.98 -3.29 5.74
N ILE A 49 -3.69 -3.64 5.76
CA ILE A 49 -3.21 -5.03 5.93
C ILE A 49 -1.80 -4.98 6.53
N GLY A 50 -1.64 -5.35 7.81
CA GLY A 50 -0.31 -5.39 8.41
C GLY A 50 -0.20 -5.95 9.82
N THR A 51 -0.64 -7.18 10.06
CA THR A 51 -0.25 -7.95 11.26
C THR A 51 0.10 -9.38 10.86
N GLY A 52 1.38 -9.57 10.58
CA GLY A 52 1.96 -10.79 10.01
C GLY A 52 3.13 -10.37 9.13
N VAL A 53 4.15 -11.20 9.02
CA VAL A 53 5.43 -10.93 8.34
C VAL A 53 5.29 -10.41 6.88
N GLY A 54 4.08 -10.38 6.30
CA GLY A 54 3.76 -9.77 5.01
C GLY A 54 3.35 -8.28 5.01
N ALA A 55 3.32 -7.58 6.15
CA ALA A 55 2.93 -6.17 6.22
C ALA A 55 3.92 -5.23 5.49
N ALA A 56 5.22 -5.48 5.61
CA ALA A 56 6.24 -4.63 5.01
C ALA A 56 6.28 -4.78 3.48
N SER A 57 6.15 -6.02 2.99
CA SER A 57 6.09 -6.31 1.56
C SER A 57 4.76 -5.85 0.96
N GLY A 58 3.63 -6.17 1.57
CA GLY A 58 2.31 -5.78 1.07
C GLY A 58 2.05 -4.27 1.11
N ALA A 59 2.54 -3.55 2.14
CA ALA A 59 2.36 -2.09 2.23
C ALA A 59 3.22 -1.32 1.22
N ALA A 60 4.47 -1.74 0.98
CA ALA A 60 5.33 -1.10 -0.01
C ALA A 60 4.79 -1.32 -1.44
N ILE A 61 4.36 -2.55 -1.71
CA ILE A 61 3.84 -2.92 -3.02
C ILE A 61 2.44 -2.31 -3.25
N GLY A 62 1.57 -2.31 -2.25
CA GLY A 62 0.24 -1.69 -2.31
C GLY A 62 0.26 -0.16 -2.39
N ALA A 63 1.34 0.50 -1.94
CA ALA A 63 1.51 1.95 -2.05
C ALA A 63 1.77 2.41 -3.50
N SER A 64 2.14 1.50 -4.40
CA SER A 64 2.42 1.83 -5.81
C SER A 64 1.16 1.93 -6.69
N LEU A 65 -0.01 1.56 -6.15
CA LEU A 65 -1.29 1.64 -6.84
C LEU A 65 -2.15 2.75 -6.22
N ASP A 66 -2.60 3.70 -7.02
CA ASP A 66 -3.45 4.80 -6.56
C ASP A 66 -4.77 4.28 -5.98
N ASP A 67 -5.33 4.98 -4.99
CA ASP A 67 -6.59 4.57 -4.35
C ASP A 67 -7.77 4.42 -5.34
N GLN A 68 -7.78 5.23 -6.39
CA GLN A 68 -8.80 5.19 -7.44
C GLN A 68 -8.65 3.92 -8.28
N ASP A 69 -7.43 3.68 -8.77
CA ASP A 69 -7.06 2.51 -9.53
C ASP A 69 -7.29 1.23 -8.73
N ARG A 70 -6.92 1.24 -7.45
CA ARG A 70 -7.18 0.13 -6.52
C ARG A 70 -8.67 -0.15 -6.39
N LYS A 71 -9.53 0.87 -6.29
CA LYS A 71 -10.99 0.69 -6.25
C LYS A 71 -11.53 0.10 -7.55
N ILE A 72 -11.04 0.56 -8.70
CA ILE A 72 -11.44 0.06 -10.02
C ILE A 72 -10.98 -1.39 -10.18
N MET A 73 -9.71 -1.67 -9.93
CA MET A 73 -9.13 -3.00 -10.02
C MET A 73 -9.75 -3.97 -9.03
N ASN A 74 -10.10 -3.53 -7.82
CA ASN A 74 -10.75 -4.41 -6.84
C ASN A 74 -12.18 -4.79 -7.27
N LYS A 75 -12.87 -3.91 -8.01
CA LYS A 75 -14.20 -4.23 -8.57
C LYS A 75 -14.11 -5.16 -9.78
N THR A 76 -13.16 -4.89 -10.69
CA THR A 76 -13.03 -5.63 -11.95
C THR A 76 -12.25 -6.94 -11.78
N SER A 77 -11.26 -6.96 -10.90
CA SER A 77 -10.30 -8.05 -10.71
C SER A 77 -9.82 -8.13 -9.25
N PRO A 78 -10.71 -8.49 -8.30
CA PRO A 78 -10.39 -8.55 -6.87
C PRO A 78 -9.25 -9.53 -6.57
N ARG A 79 -9.15 -10.63 -7.33
CA ARG A 79 -8.07 -11.61 -7.20
C ARG A 79 -6.69 -11.03 -7.53
N THR A 80 -6.62 -10.13 -8.49
CA THR A 80 -5.37 -9.48 -8.89
C THR A 80 -4.91 -8.55 -7.77
N VAL A 81 -5.83 -7.74 -7.23
CA VAL A 81 -5.53 -6.87 -6.07
C VAL A 81 -5.17 -7.69 -4.82
N GLU A 82 -5.89 -8.79 -4.55
CA GLU A 82 -5.58 -9.67 -3.42
C GLU A 82 -4.16 -10.26 -3.50
N ARG A 83 -3.71 -10.66 -4.69
CA ARG A 83 -2.32 -11.11 -4.91
C ARG A 83 -1.34 -9.97 -4.66
N MET A 84 -1.67 -8.76 -5.13
CA MET A 84 -0.82 -7.59 -4.94
C MET A 84 -0.65 -7.24 -3.46
N ASP A 85 -1.74 -7.26 -2.70
CA ASP A 85 -1.73 -6.97 -1.27
C ASP A 85 -0.94 -8.01 -0.47
N LYS A 86 -0.92 -9.27 -0.93
CA LYS A 86 -0.15 -10.36 -0.31
C LYS A 86 1.32 -10.39 -0.77
N GLY A 87 1.70 -9.56 -1.74
CA GLY A 87 3.01 -9.63 -2.39
C GLY A 87 3.25 -10.95 -3.13
N GLU A 88 2.18 -11.59 -3.63
CA GLU A 88 2.27 -12.83 -4.38
C GLU A 88 2.66 -12.57 -5.85
N PRO A 89 3.39 -13.48 -6.50
CA PRO A 89 3.62 -13.40 -7.94
C PRO A 89 2.33 -13.22 -8.74
N LEU A 90 2.31 -12.24 -9.65
CA LEU A 90 1.20 -12.03 -10.57
C LEU A 90 1.28 -13.03 -11.72
N THR A 91 0.13 -13.49 -12.20
CA THR A 91 0.07 -14.28 -13.42
C THR A 91 0.14 -13.38 -14.66
N VAL A 92 0.45 -13.94 -15.83
CA VAL A 92 0.34 -13.22 -17.11
C VAL A 92 -1.06 -12.61 -17.30
N GLY A 93 -2.11 -13.33 -16.86
CA GLY A 93 -3.48 -12.82 -16.92
C GLY A 93 -3.72 -11.63 -16.00
N ASP A 94 -3.05 -11.58 -14.86
CA ASP A 94 -3.12 -10.43 -13.93
C ASP A 94 -2.42 -9.20 -14.52
N ILE A 95 -1.26 -9.38 -15.14
CA ILE A 95 -0.55 -8.29 -15.83
C ILE A 95 -1.40 -7.72 -16.97
N ILE A 96 -2.05 -8.58 -17.75
CA ILE A 96 -3.00 -8.17 -18.79
C ILE A 96 -4.14 -7.33 -18.19
N LYS A 97 -4.73 -7.79 -17.08
CA LYS A 97 -5.83 -7.06 -16.42
C LYS A 97 -5.40 -5.72 -15.86
N LEU A 98 -4.19 -5.63 -15.30
CA LEU A 98 -3.63 -4.36 -14.82
C LEU A 98 -3.48 -3.38 -15.98
N SER A 99 -2.89 -3.82 -17.09
CA SER A 99 -2.74 -2.97 -18.27
C SER A 99 -4.10 -2.54 -18.86
N GLN A 100 -5.07 -3.47 -18.92
CA GLN A 100 -6.43 -3.18 -19.39
C GLN A 100 -7.21 -2.24 -18.44
N GLY A 101 -6.90 -2.32 -17.14
CA GLY A 101 -7.40 -1.39 -16.14
C GLY A 101 -6.79 0.00 -16.22
N GLY A 102 -5.82 0.22 -17.11
CA GLY A 102 -5.12 1.49 -17.27
C GLY A 102 -4.01 1.72 -16.25
N ILE A 103 -3.59 0.68 -15.51
CA ILE A 103 -2.51 0.80 -14.54
C ILE A 103 -1.21 1.12 -15.27
N ASN A 104 -0.46 2.08 -14.72
CA ASN A 104 0.78 2.55 -15.30
C ASN A 104 1.82 1.42 -15.42
N ASP A 105 2.52 1.38 -16.56
CA ASP A 105 3.65 0.50 -16.83
C ASP A 105 4.67 0.48 -15.68
N ASP A 106 5.01 1.64 -15.12
CA ASP A 106 5.99 1.78 -14.03
C ASP A 106 5.53 1.04 -12.78
N THR A 107 4.26 1.15 -12.42
CA THR A 107 3.67 0.42 -11.29
C THR A 107 3.71 -1.09 -11.54
N ILE A 108 3.36 -1.52 -12.76
CA ILE A 108 3.40 -2.95 -13.12
C ILE A 108 4.83 -3.49 -13.06
N ILE A 109 5.80 -2.77 -13.65
CA ILE A 109 7.22 -3.13 -13.65
C ILE A 109 7.78 -3.15 -12.23
N GLN A 110 7.47 -2.12 -11.42
CA GLN A 110 7.88 -2.02 -10.03
C GLN A 110 7.38 -3.22 -9.22
N TYR A 111 6.11 -3.61 -9.40
CA TYR A 111 5.56 -4.80 -8.76
C TYR A 111 6.32 -6.07 -9.13
N VAL A 112 6.56 -6.28 -10.43
CA VAL A 112 7.29 -7.44 -10.92
C VAL A 112 8.72 -7.46 -10.37
N SER A 113 9.36 -6.30 -10.28
CA SER A 113 10.68 -6.10 -9.66
C SER A 113 10.69 -6.46 -8.18
N ASP A 114 9.74 -5.95 -7.41
CA ASP A 114 9.70 -6.09 -5.96
C ASP A 114 9.41 -7.52 -5.52
N THR A 115 8.55 -8.22 -6.27
CA THR A 115 8.27 -9.64 -6.03
C THR A 115 9.39 -10.57 -6.49
N ARG A 116 10.36 -10.06 -7.25
CA ARG A 116 11.47 -10.84 -7.85
C ARG A 116 10.97 -12.09 -8.58
N THR A 117 9.83 -11.97 -9.25
CA THR A 117 9.21 -13.08 -9.97
C THR A 117 9.89 -13.26 -11.32
N THR A 118 10.38 -14.46 -11.59
CA THR A 118 10.90 -14.83 -12.91
C THR A 118 9.78 -15.36 -13.80
N TYR A 119 9.63 -14.77 -15.00
CA TYR A 119 8.64 -15.16 -15.99
C TYR A 119 9.28 -15.89 -17.18
N ASN A 120 8.94 -17.16 -17.36
CA ASN A 120 9.29 -17.93 -18.55
C ASN A 120 8.21 -17.77 -19.62
N LEU A 121 8.22 -16.63 -20.32
CA LEU A 121 7.21 -16.32 -21.32
C LEU A 121 7.47 -17.07 -22.64
N THR A 122 6.43 -17.71 -23.16
CA THR A 122 6.42 -18.25 -24.52
C THR A 122 6.05 -17.16 -25.54
N GLN A 123 6.42 -17.35 -26.81
CA GLN A 123 6.02 -16.43 -27.89
C GLN A 123 4.49 -16.22 -27.98
N ALA A 124 3.71 -17.28 -27.74
CA ALA A 124 2.26 -17.18 -27.72
C ALA A 124 1.74 -16.28 -26.57
N GLN A 125 2.39 -16.31 -25.41
CA GLN A 125 2.06 -15.44 -24.29
C GLN A 125 2.45 -13.99 -24.55
N ILE A 126 3.63 -13.76 -25.14
CA ILE A 126 4.09 -12.43 -25.55
C ILE A 126 3.09 -11.79 -26.51
N ASN A 127 2.70 -12.53 -27.56
CA ASN A 127 1.71 -12.06 -28.53
C ASN A 127 0.36 -11.77 -27.85
N ARG A 128 -0.12 -12.67 -26.99
CA ARG A 128 -1.36 -12.47 -26.23
C ARG A 128 -1.31 -11.21 -25.37
N MET A 129 -0.19 -10.93 -24.71
CA MET A 129 -0.03 -9.73 -23.91
C MET A 129 -0.06 -8.47 -24.78
N GLN A 130 0.66 -8.48 -25.89
CA GLN A 130 0.69 -7.37 -26.84
C GLN A 130 -0.69 -7.10 -27.46
N GLU A 131 -1.40 -8.14 -27.90
CA GLU A 131 -2.76 -8.05 -28.45
C GLU A 131 -3.77 -7.55 -27.41
N ALA A 132 -3.56 -7.90 -26.13
CA ALA A 132 -4.40 -7.44 -25.04
C ALA A 132 -4.10 -6.00 -24.58
N GLY A 133 -3.15 -5.32 -25.23
CA GLY A 133 -2.80 -3.93 -24.98
C GLY A 133 -1.70 -3.72 -23.93
N VAL A 134 -1.00 -4.78 -23.51
CA VAL A 134 0.15 -4.64 -22.61
C VAL A 134 1.30 -3.96 -23.36
N SER A 135 1.88 -2.93 -22.74
CA SER A 135 2.97 -2.19 -23.34
C SER A 135 4.21 -3.06 -23.56
N GLN A 136 5.00 -2.71 -24.59
CA GLN A 136 6.26 -3.39 -24.86
C GLN A 136 7.28 -3.22 -23.73
N ARG A 137 7.18 -2.16 -22.93
CA ARG A 137 8.05 -1.95 -21.77
C ARG A 137 7.83 -3.02 -20.70
N VAL A 138 6.57 -3.28 -20.37
CA VAL A 138 6.19 -4.32 -19.39
C VAL A 138 6.58 -5.71 -19.92
N ILE A 139 6.27 -6.00 -21.19
CA ILE A 139 6.61 -7.27 -21.82
C ILE A 139 8.12 -7.51 -21.81
N ASN A 140 8.92 -6.54 -22.25
CA ASN A 140 10.39 -6.65 -22.28
C ASN A 140 10.95 -6.87 -20.88
N TYR A 141 10.46 -6.14 -19.88
CA TYR A 141 10.89 -6.32 -18.50
C TYR A 141 10.62 -7.75 -18.02
N MET A 142 9.42 -8.29 -18.26
CA MET A 142 9.08 -9.66 -17.89
C MET A 142 9.93 -10.70 -18.63
N VAL A 143 10.23 -10.50 -19.92
CA VAL A 143 11.15 -11.37 -20.68
C VAL A 143 12.55 -11.34 -20.08
N ASP A 144 13.03 -10.19 -19.64
CA ASP A 144 14.36 -10.03 -19.04
C ASP A 144 14.47 -10.71 -17.67
N THR A 145 13.36 -10.88 -16.93
CA THR A 145 13.39 -11.63 -15.66
C THR A 145 13.65 -13.14 -15.81
N GLY A 146 13.44 -13.70 -17.02
CA GLY A 146 13.59 -15.12 -17.35
C GLY A 146 14.93 -15.51 -17.96
N LYS A 147 15.87 -14.57 -18.08
CA LYS A 147 17.22 -14.78 -18.59
C LYS A 147 18.19 -15.04 -17.43
#